data_AF-A0A2W4TUN0-F1
#
_entry.id   AF-A0A2W4TUN0-F1
#
_cell.length_a   1.000
_cell.length_b   1.000
_cell.length_c   1.000
_cell.angle_alpha   90.00
_cell.angle_beta   90.00
_cell.angle_gamma   90.00
#
_symmetry.space_group_name_H-M   'P 1'
#
loop_
_entity.id
_entity.type
_entity.pdbx_description
1 polymer ?
#
loop_
_entity_poly.entity_id
_entity_poly.type
_entity_poly.pdbx_seq_one_letter_code
_entity_poly.pdbx_strand_id
1 'polypeptide(L)'
;MIRGHLPLWRGHALGSILFTLIACGGGTSSSDRSTPTATLPEQIKALEDTGQLPKLDRSSDIRGPDAENNGIRDDIDAWIATLSITDAQKKAAQQASRVMQLELLADTNDRTKLDQLGNASMAAVKCLGDSFKPSYQKGLDLNAQIEAITANTQQRAKQYLAYNRAVSGSSGRLPEGNTCEP
;
A
#
# COMPACT_ATOMS: atom_id res chain seq x y z
N MET A 1 31.29 -34.55 -31.59
CA MET A 1 31.30 -35.36 -30.35
C MET A 1 31.22 -34.36 -29.21
N ILE A 2 30.11 -34.18 -28.50
CA ILE A 2 29.56 -35.10 -27.48
C ILE A 2 28.02 -34.99 -27.50
N ARG A 3 27.37 -36.15 -27.32
CA ARG A 3 25.93 -36.36 -27.17
C ARG A 3 25.46 -36.05 -25.75
N GLY A 4 24.21 -35.60 -25.60
CA GLY A 4 23.39 -35.73 -24.39
C GLY A 4 21.92 -35.49 -24.75
N HIS A 5 21.21 -36.49 -25.25
CA HIS A 5 20.24 -37.34 -24.52
C HIS A 5 19.10 -36.57 -23.82
N LEU A 6 18.01 -36.34 -24.58
CA LEU A 6 16.66 -36.26 -24.03
C LEU A 6 16.09 -37.68 -23.85
N PRO A 7 15.39 -37.99 -22.76
CA PRO A 7 14.45 -39.10 -22.74
C PRO A 7 13.05 -38.60 -23.12
N LEU A 8 12.52 -39.25 -24.16
CA LEU A 8 11.10 -39.37 -24.44
C LEU A 8 10.37 -39.94 -23.22
N TRP A 9 9.19 -39.40 -22.92
CA TRP A 9 8.15 -40.16 -22.24
C TRP A 9 6.90 -40.21 -23.10
N ARG A 10 6.53 -41.44 -23.47
CA ARG A 10 5.36 -41.83 -24.25
C ARG A 10 4.11 -41.70 -23.39
N GLY A 11 3.01 -41.31 -24.04
CA GLY A 11 1.75 -40.97 -23.41
C GLY A 11 0.84 -42.13 -23.05
N HIS A 12 -0.34 -41.75 -22.58
CA HIS A 12 -1.61 -42.46 -22.40
C HIS A 12 -2.61 -41.35 -22.01
N ALA A 13 -3.91 -41.37 -22.25
CA ALA A 13 -4.84 -42.10 -23.08
C ALA A 13 -6.11 -41.22 -23.08
N LEU A 14 -6.87 -41.24 -24.18
CA LEU A 14 -8.19 -40.63 -24.25
C LEU A 14 -9.11 -41.27 -23.19
N GLY A 15 -9.75 -40.44 -22.37
CA GLY A 15 -10.75 -40.88 -21.39
C GLY A 15 -11.79 -39.80 -21.17
N SER A 16 -12.87 -39.84 -21.95
CA SER A 16 -14.09 -39.06 -21.72
C SER A 16 -14.65 -39.35 -20.32
N ILE A 17 -14.83 -38.30 -19.52
CA ILE A 17 -15.58 -38.39 -18.26
C ILE A 17 -16.89 -37.61 -18.41
N LEU A 18 -17.96 -38.38 -18.33
CA LEU A 18 -19.37 -38.03 -18.41
C LEU A 18 -19.77 -37.21 -17.18
N PHE A 19 -20.31 -36.01 -17.37
CA PHE A 19 -20.95 -35.20 -16.32
C PHE A 19 -22.32 -35.79 -15.98
N THR A 20 -22.49 -36.35 -14.78
CA THR A 20 -23.79 -36.73 -14.21
C THR A 20 -24.27 -35.67 -13.23
N LEU A 21 -25.39 -35.02 -13.57
CA LEU A 21 -26.17 -34.18 -12.67
C LEU A 21 -26.95 -35.08 -11.70
N ILE A 22 -26.67 -34.99 -10.40
CA ILE A 22 -27.52 -35.56 -9.35
C ILE A 22 -28.05 -34.41 -8.51
N ALA A 23 -29.31 -34.09 -8.71
CA ALA A 23 -30.14 -33.38 -7.76
C ALA A 23 -30.65 -34.37 -6.71
N CYS A 24 -30.48 -34.05 -5.43
CA CYS A 24 -31.31 -34.62 -4.37
C CYS A 24 -31.29 -33.68 -3.16
N GLY A 25 -32.46 -33.10 -2.86
CA GLY A 25 -32.75 -32.47 -1.59
C GLY A 25 -33.08 -33.52 -0.52
N GLY A 26 -32.82 -33.18 0.73
CA GLY A 26 -33.20 -34.01 1.89
C GLY A 26 -32.38 -33.63 3.10
N GLY A 27 -32.97 -32.83 3.99
CA GLY A 27 -32.31 -32.21 5.13
C GLY A 27 -31.73 -33.19 6.16
N THR A 28 -30.62 -32.78 6.75
CA THR A 28 -30.20 -33.21 8.08
C THR A 28 -29.89 -31.94 8.86
N SER A 29 -30.73 -31.66 9.85
CA SER A 29 -30.58 -30.55 10.79
C SER A 29 -29.37 -30.80 11.69
N SER A 30 -28.19 -30.44 11.22
CA SER A 30 -27.05 -30.20 12.09
C SER A 30 -27.33 -28.90 12.82
N SER A 31 -27.47 -28.97 14.14
CA SER A 31 -27.59 -27.81 15.01
C SER A 31 -26.36 -26.93 14.82
N ASP A 32 -26.55 -25.87 14.02
CA ASP A 32 -25.59 -24.81 13.82
C ASP A 32 -25.39 -24.11 15.16
N ARG A 33 -24.37 -24.52 15.90
CA ARG A 33 -23.81 -23.68 16.95
C ARG A 33 -22.96 -22.64 16.23
N SER A 34 -23.63 -21.69 15.58
CA SER A 34 -22.98 -20.51 15.01
C SER A 34 -22.37 -19.73 16.17
N THR A 35 -21.09 -19.97 16.44
CA THR A 35 -20.27 -19.02 17.18
C THR A 35 -20.47 -17.66 16.51
N PRO A 36 -20.76 -16.57 17.23
CA PRO A 36 -20.85 -15.26 16.61
C PRO A 36 -19.51 -14.99 15.91
N THR A 37 -19.50 -15.00 14.58
CA THR A 37 -18.34 -14.59 13.81
C THR A 37 -18.16 -13.11 14.09
N ALA A 38 -17.03 -12.73 14.69
CA ALA A 38 -16.69 -11.34 14.96
C ALA A 38 -16.90 -10.49 13.70
N THR A 39 -17.39 -9.27 13.87
CA THR A 39 -17.56 -8.31 12.76
C THR A 39 -16.21 -7.96 12.15
N LEU A 40 -16.19 -7.48 10.90
CA LEU A 40 -14.93 -7.08 10.25
C LEU A 40 -14.11 -6.05 11.08
N PRO A 41 -14.72 -5.00 11.68
CA PRO A 41 -13.99 -4.09 12.55
C PRO A 41 -13.35 -4.78 13.78
N GLU A 42 -14.04 -5.73 14.39
CA GLU A 42 -13.51 -6.51 15.52
C GLU A 42 -12.35 -7.41 15.08
N GLN A 43 -12.45 -8.02 13.90
CA GLN A 43 -11.36 -8.82 13.32
C GLN A 43 -10.12 -7.96 13.03
N ILE A 44 -10.28 -6.79 12.41
CA ILE A 44 -9.18 -5.84 12.17
C ILE A 44 -8.54 -5.42 13.50
N LYS A 45 -9.36 -5.05 14.49
CA LYS A 45 -8.87 -4.67 15.81
C LYS A 45 -8.06 -5.80 16.46
N ALA A 46 -8.51 -7.05 16.38
CA ALA A 46 -7.77 -8.19 16.91
C ALA A 46 -6.41 -8.38 16.19
N LEU A 47 -6.34 -8.15 14.88
CA LEU A 47 -5.09 -8.19 14.13
C LEU A 47 -4.14 -7.04 14.52
N GLU A 48 -4.67 -5.85 14.81
CA GLU A 48 -3.88 -4.73 15.33
C GLU A 48 -3.37 -5.00 16.74
N ASP A 49 -4.23 -5.50 17.63
CA ASP A 49 -3.88 -5.80 19.02
C ASP A 49 -2.86 -6.96 19.12
N THR A 50 -2.83 -7.87 18.13
CA THR A 50 -1.82 -8.93 18.01
C THR A 50 -0.58 -8.53 17.20
N GLY A 51 -0.53 -7.31 16.67
CA GLY A 51 0.58 -6.79 15.88
C GLY A 51 0.69 -7.37 14.46
N GLN A 52 -0.31 -8.11 13.99
CA GLN A 52 -0.38 -8.60 12.60
C GLN A 52 -0.71 -7.47 11.62
N LEU A 53 -1.40 -6.43 12.08
CA LEU A 53 -1.64 -5.20 11.32
C LEU A 53 -1.09 -3.99 12.09
N PRO A 54 -0.64 -2.93 11.40
CA PRO A 54 -0.32 -1.68 12.05
C PRO A 54 -1.58 -1.05 12.65
N LYS A 55 -1.45 -0.49 13.85
CA LYS A 55 -2.51 0.28 14.47
C LYS A 55 -2.52 1.69 13.88
N LEU A 56 -3.50 1.95 13.01
CA LEU A 56 -3.60 3.23 12.29
C LEU A 56 -4.58 4.19 12.96
N ASP A 57 -4.28 5.49 12.88
CA ASP A 57 -5.21 6.55 13.24
C ASP A 57 -6.36 6.58 12.23
N ARG A 58 -7.59 6.43 12.73
CA ARG A 58 -8.83 6.51 11.94
C ARG A 58 -9.74 7.64 12.47
N SER A 59 -9.14 8.65 13.09
CA SER A 59 -9.87 9.80 13.62
C SER A 59 -10.44 10.65 12.47
N SER A 60 -11.36 11.56 12.80
CA SER A 60 -11.93 12.49 11.83
C SER A 60 -11.01 13.68 11.52
N ASP A 61 -9.91 13.85 12.25
CA ASP A 61 -8.91 14.86 11.93
C ASP A 61 -8.13 14.44 10.69
N ILE A 62 -8.26 15.21 9.60
CA ILE A 62 -7.58 14.93 8.33
C ILE A 62 -6.07 14.89 8.54
N ARG A 63 -5.52 15.85 9.29
CA ARG A 63 -4.08 15.92 9.57
C ARG A 63 -3.68 14.76 10.47
N GLY A 64 -4.44 14.55 11.54
CA GLY A 64 -4.16 13.56 12.56
C GLY A 64 -3.00 13.99 13.48
N PRO A 65 -2.64 13.14 14.46
CA PRO A 65 -1.55 13.40 15.39
C PRO A 65 -0.19 13.44 14.68
N ASP A 66 0.61 14.48 14.98
CA ASP A 66 2.01 14.67 14.57
C ASP A 66 2.70 15.40 15.74
N ALA A 67 3.16 14.63 16.73
CA ALA A 67 3.61 15.17 18.02
C ALA A 67 4.97 15.88 17.90
N GLU A 68 5.87 15.33 17.09
CA GLU A 68 7.20 15.85 16.78
C GLU A 68 7.21 16.97 15.75
N ASN A 69 6.06 17.25 15.11
CA ASN A 69 5.91 18.24 14.03
C ASN A 69 6.89 17.99 12.88
N ASN A 70 7.12 16.72 12.54
CA ASN A 70 7.99 16.34 11.44
C ASN A 70 7.22 16.29 10.10
N GLY A 71 5.92 16.56 10.11
CA GLY A 71 5.02 16.55 8.96
C GLY A 71 4.51 15.16 8.58
N ILE A 72 4.72 14.16 9.43
CA ILE A 72 4.28 12.78 9.26
C ILE A 72 3.34 12.46 10.43
N ARG A 73 2.32 11.65 10.17
CA ARG A 73 1.39 11.23 11.20
C ARG A 73 2.01 10.18 12.11
N ASP A 74 1.83 10.28 13.43
CA ASP A 74 2.51 9.45 14.44
C ASP A 74 2.35 7.93 14.19
N ASP A 75 1.17 7.49 13.73
CA ASP A 75 0.88 6.09 13.42
C ASP A 75 1.69 5.57 12.21
N ILE A 76 1.95 6.44 11.23
CA ILE A 76 2.75 6.14 10.04
C ILE A 76 4.22 6.06 10.42
N ASP A 77 4.74 6.99 11.22
CA ASP A 77 6.12 6.92 11.73
C ASP A 77 6.35 5.65 12.56
N ALA A 78 5.41 5.34 13.46
CA ALA A 78 5.45 4.12 14.24
C ALA A 78 5.49 2.87 13.33
N TRP A 79 4.64 2.82 12.30
CA TRP A 79 4.65 1.71 11.33
C TRP A 79 5.97 1.60 10.57
N ILE A 80 6.51 2.71 10.04
CA ILE A 80 7.81 2.72 9.33
C ILE A 80 8.93 2.21 10.24
N ALA A 81 8.92 2.59 11.52
CA ALA A 81 9.91 2.13 12.49
C ALA A 81 9.93 0.60 12.64
N THR A 82 8.78 -0.08 12.48
CA THR A 82 8.66 -1.55 12.56
C THR A 82 9.17 -2.29 11.32
N LEU A 83 9.37 -1.59 10.19
CA LEU A 83 9.77 -2.24 8.94
C LEU A 83 11.21 -2.78 9.06
N SER A 84 11.40 -4.03 8.61
CA SER A 84 12.70 -4.70 8.52
C SER A 84 13.48 -4.24 7.28
N ILE A 85 13.76 -2.93 7.21
CA ILE A 85 14.49 -2.24 6.15
C ILE A 85 15.60 -1.38 6.77
N THR A 86 16.55 -0.91 5.96
CA THR A 86 17.68 -0.10 6.47
C THR A 86 17.24 1.29 6.91
N ASP A 87 18.03 1.95 7.76
CA ASP A 87 17.72 3.33 8.20
C ASP A 87 17.61 4.31 7.03
N ALA A 88 18.44 4.15 5.99
CA ALA A 88 18.36 4.94 4.77
C ALA A 88 17.02 4.73 4.04
N GLN A 89 16.52 3.50 4.01
CA GLN A 89 15.20 3.18 3.42
C GLN A 89 14.06 3.71 4.29
N LYS A 90 14.18 3.68 5.62
CA LYS A 90 13.21 4.30 6.54
C LYS A 90 13.14 5.81 6.33
N LYS A 91 14.29 6.49 6.23
CA LYS A 91 14.34 7.94 5.91
C LYS A 91 13.66 8.26 4.58
N ALA A 92 13.90 7.45 3.54
CA ALA A 92 13.23 7.62 2.26
C ALA A 92 11.71 7.41 2.35
N ALA A 93 11.26 6.42 3.14
CA ALA A 93 9.85 6.20 3.42
C ALA A 93 9.24 7.38 4.20
N GLN A 94 9.94 7.95 5.17
CA GLN A 94 9.52 9.13 5.91
C GLN A 94 9.39 10.36 5.00
N GLN A 95 10.33 10.57 4.08
CA GLN A 95 10.24 11.62 3.08
C GLN A 95 8.97 11.45 2.22
N ALA A 96 8.69 10.22 1.74
CA ALA A 96 7.48 9.94 0.98
C ALA A 96 6.20 10.16 1.79
N SER A 97 6.16 9.73 3.05
CA SER A 97 5.03 9.95 3.96
C SER A 97 4.76 11.44 4.20
N ARG A 98 5.82 12.24 4.41
CA ARG A 98 5.67 13.68 4.60
C ARG A 98 5.07 14.35 3.37
N VAL A 99 5.54 13.98 2.18
CA VAL A 99 4.99 14.52 0.93
C VAL A 99 3.53 14.09 0.75
N MET A 100 3.19 12.83 0.99
CA MET A 100 1.79 12.35 0.90
C MET A 100 0.88 13.09 1.89
N GLN A 101 1.38 13.41 3.09
CA GLN A 101 0.65 14.22 4.08
C GLN A 101 0.44 15.67 3.59
N LEU A 102 1.42 16.26 2.90
CA LEU A 102 1.28 17.58 2.26
C LEU A 102 0.27 17.56 1.11
N GLU A 103 0.28 16.51 0.29
CA GLU A 103 -0.70 16.29 -0.81
C GLU A 103 -2.12 16.22 -0.27
N LEU A 104 -2.30 15.48 0.84
CA LEU A 104 -3.56 15.40 1.56
C LEU A 104 -4.02 16.76 2.11
N LEU A 105 -3.12 17.66 2.46
CA LEU A 105 -3.46 18.96 3.09
C LEU A 105 -3.39 20.14 2.12
N ALA A 106 -3.12 19.90 0.84
CA ALA A 106 -2.89 20.95 -0.14
C ALA A 106 -4.13 21.82 -0.39
N ASP A 107 -3.92 23.12 -0.53
CA ASP A 107 -4.91 24.02 -1.13
C ASP A 107 -4.95 23.79 -2.64
N THR A 108 -6.05 23.21 -3.12
CA THR A 108 -6.22 22.82 -4.52
C THR A 108 -6.36 24.01 -5.48
N ASN A 109 -6.44 25.25 -4.97
CA ASN A 109 -6.53 26.46 -5.78
C ASN A 109 -5.17 27.16 -5.97
N ASP A 110 -4.16 26.81 -5.18
CA ASP A 110 -2.83 27.41 -5.23
C ASP A 110 -1.93 26.67 -6.22
N ARG A 111 -2.03 27.03 -7.49
CA ARG A 111 -1.30 26.36 -8.58
C ARG A 111 0.21 26.33 -8.38
N THR A 112 0.79 27.42 -7.89
CA THR A 112 2.23 27.49 -7.64
C THR A 112 2.66 26.51 -6.55
N LYS A 113 1.89 26.38 -5.46
CA LYS A 113 2.17 25.36 -4.43
C LYS A 113 1.94 23.94 -4.95
N LEU A 114 0.93 23.71 -5.77
CA LEU A 114 0.68 22.39 -6.38
C LEU A 114 1.84 21.97 -7.29
N ASP A 115 2.42 22.89 -8.07
CA ASP A 115 3.59 22.60 -8.91
C ASP A 115 4.84 22.27 -8.06
N GLN A 116 5.07 23.02 -6.98
CA GLN A 116 6.15 22.74 -6.03
C GLN A 116 5.97 21.38 -5.36
N LEU A 117 4.74 21.05 -4.96
CA LEU A 117 4.41 19.78 -4.34
C LEU A 117 4.56 18.60 -5.31
N GLY A 118 4.17 18.76 -6.57
CA GLY A 118 4.41 17.77 -7.61
C GLY A 118 5.90 17.45 -7.79
N ASN A 119 6.76 18.49 -7.78
CA ASN A 119 8.22 18.28 -7.81
C ASN A 119 8.74 17.54 -6.58
N ALA A 120 8.23 17.88 -5.39
CA ALA A 120 8.58 17.18 -4.14
C ALA A 120 8.14 15.71 -4.17
N SER A 121 6.95 15.43 -4.70
CA SER A 121 6.40 14.09 -4.89
C SER A 121 7.29 13.25 -5.80
N MET A 122 7.70 13.80 -6.95
CA MET A 122 8.64 13.13 -7.85
C MET A 122 10.00 12.86 -7.21
N ALA A 123 10.52 13.81 -6.43
CA ALA A 123 11.78 13.65 -5.70
C ALA A 123 11.70 12.54 -4.64
N ALA A 124 10.59 12.47 -3.89
CA ALA A 124 10.35 11.47 -2.87
C ALA A 124 10.17 10.06 -3.45
N VAL A 125 9.36 9.91 -4.50
CA VAL A 125 9.18 8.62 -5.21
C VAL A 125 10.51 8.13 -5.76
N LYS A 126 11.31 9.02 -6.36
CA LYS A 126 12.64 8.67 -6.87
C LYS A 126 13.59 8.28 -5.73
N CYS A 127 13.62 9.04 -4.64
CA CYS A 127 14.46 8.69 -3.48
C CYS A 127 14.10 7.31 -2.93
N LEU A 128 12.81 7.07 -2.73
CA LEU A 128 12.31 5.81 -2.21
C LEU A 128 12.66 4.66 -3.16
N GLY A 129 12.37 4.77 -4.45
CA GLY A 129 12.77 3.77 -5.45
C GLY A 129 14.29 3.52 -5.47
N ASP A 130 15.10 4.58 -5.45
CA ASP A 130 16.56 4.49 -5.48
C ASP A 130 17.14 3.81 -4.23
N SER A 131 16.55 4.04 -3.05
CA SER A 131 16.98 3.44 -1.78
C SER A 131 16.83 1.92 -1.74
N PHE A 132 16.04 1.35 -2.66
CA PHE A 132 15.81 -0.09 -2.79
C PHE A 132 16.56 -0.75 -3.96
N LYS A 133 17.51 -0.05 -4.61
CA LYS A 133 18.31 -0.64 -5.70
C LYS A 133 19.01 -1.94 -5.29
N PRO A 134 19.09 -2.94 -6.19
CA PRO A 134 18.55 -2.96 -7.55
C PRO A 134 17.04 -3.26 -7.63
N SER A 135 16.40 -3.59 -6.51
CA SER A 135 14.98 -3.94 -6.42
C SER A 135 14.05 -2.71 -6.30
N TYR A 136 14.10 -1.80 -7.27
CA TYR A 136 13.29 -0.57 -7.30
C TYR A 136 11.81 -0.80 -6.97
N GLN A 137 11.22 -1.89 -7.46
CA GLN A 137 9.82 -2.23 -7.25
C GLN A 137 9.44 -2.28 -5.76
N LYS A 138 10.35 -2.74 -4.88
CA LYS A 138 10.08 -2.77 -3.44
C LYS A 138 9.84 -1.37 -2.86
N GLY A 139 10.55 -0.36 -3.35
CA GLY A 139 10.33 1.04 -2.96
C GLY A 139 9.00 1.56 -3.48
N LEU A 140 8.61 1.19 -4.71
CA LEU A 140 7.31 1.58 -5.29
C LEU A 140 6.14 0.89 -4.55
N ASP A 141 6.27 -0.39 -4.20
CA ASP A 141 5.28 -1.12 -3.43
C ASP A 141 5.14 -0.54 -2.01
N LEU A 142 6.24 -0.07 -1.42
CA LEU A 142 6.21 0.64 -0.15
C LEU A 142 5.53 2.01 -0.28
N ASN A 143 5.78 2.74 -1.38
CA ASN A 143 5.09 4.01 -1.65
C ASN A 143 3.56 3.82 -1.73
N ALA A 144 3.10 2.78 -2.41
CA ALA A 144 1.68 2.45 -2.51
C ALA A 144 1.07 2.09 -1.14
N GLN A 145 1.83 1.44 -0.26
CA GLN A 145 1.40 1.19 1.12
C GLN A 145 1.31 2.49 1.93
N ILE A 146 2.30 3.39 1.80
CA ILE A 146 2.29 4.72 2.42
C ILE A 146 1.06 5.52 1.98
N GLU A 147 0.75 5.52 0.69
CA GLU A 147 -0.46 6.15 0.15
C GLU A 147 -1.73 5.59 0.80
N ALA A 148 -1.86 4.26 0.85
CA ALA A 148 -3.03 3.58 1.39
C ALA A 148 -3.25 3.88 2.89
N ILE A 149 -2.18 3.89 3.70
CA ILE A 149 -2.31 4.19 5.13
C ILE A 149 -2.47 5.69 5.39
N THR A 150 -1.97 6.55 4.50
CA THR A 150 -2.16 8.00 4.62
C THR A 150 -3.61 8.37 4.34
N ALA A 151 -4.22 7.82 3.29
CA ALA A 151 -5.60 8.06 2.87
C ALA A 151 -6.64 7.10 3.50
N ASN A 152 -6.34 6.51 4.67
CA ASN A 152 -7.06 5.38 5.28
C ASN A 152 -8.46 5.66 5.84
N THR A 153 -8.99 6.89 5.76
CA THR A 153 -10.36 7.23 6.15
C THR A 153 -11.13 7.80 4.97
N GLN A 154 -12.46 7.75 5.03
CA GLN A 154 -13.29 8.29 3.94
C GLN A 154 -13.01 9.77 3.67
N GLN A 155 -12.81 10.57 4.73
CA GLN A 155 -12.54 11.99 4.62
C GLN A 155 -11.13 12.23 4.02
N ARG A 156 -10.12 11.47 4.45
CA ARG A 156 -8.77 11.57 3.88
C ARG A 156 -8.73 11.14 2.41
N ALA A 157 -9.38 10.03 2.07
CA ALA A 157 -9.50 9.57 0.69
C ALA A 157 -10.18 10.61 -0.22
N LYS A 158 -11.25 11.26 0.24
CA LYS A 158 -11.91 12.34 -0.52
C LYS A 158 -10.96 13.51 -0.79
N GLN A 159 -10.17 13.90 0.20
CA GLN A 159 -9.24 15.01 0.07
C GLN A 159 -8.07 14.67 -0.87
N TYR A 160 -7.51 13.46 -0.75
CA TYR A 160 -6.49 12.98 -1.67
C TYR A 160 -7.00 12.89 -3.13
N LEU A 161 -8.25 12.43 -3.33
CA LEU A 161 -8.90 12.47 -4.65
C LEU A 161 -9.11 13.89 -5.18
N ALA A 162 -9.37 14.88 -4.31
CA ALA A 162 -9.49 16.27 -4.70
C ALA A 162 -8.14 16.85 -5.17
N TYR A 163 -7.06 16.56 -4.44
CA TYR A 163 -5.69 16.87 -4.86
C TYR A 163 -5.38 16.24 -6.22
N ASN A 164 -5.58 14.93 -6.37
CA ASN A 164 -5.33 14.21 -7.63
C ASN A 164 -6.10 14.79 -8.82
N ARG A 165 -7.35 15.24 -8.60
CA ARG A 165 -8.12 15.93 -9.63
C ARG A 165 -7.51 17.29 -9.98
N ALA A 166 -7.05 18.05 -8.98
CA ALA A 166 -6.50 19.39 -9.18
C ALA A 166 -5.19 19.38 -10.00
N VAL A 167 -4.35 18.36 -9.78
CA VAL A 167 -3.07 18.18 -10.51
C VAL A 167 -3.19 17.33 -11.77
N SER A 168 -4.39 16.82 -12.09
CA SER A 168 -4.62 16.00 -13.28
C SER A 168 -4.24 16.74 -14.56
N GLY A 169 -3.52 16.06 -15.46
CA GLY A 169 -3.02 16.63 -16.71
C GLY A 169 -1.72 17.44 -16.58
N SER A 170 -1.17 17.60 -15.38
CA SER A 170 0.14 18.22 -15.17
C SER A 170 1.25 17.32 -15.72
N SER A 171 2.36 17.94 -16.15
CA SER A 171 3.57 17.24 -16.60
C SER A 171 4.79 17.72 -15.82
N GLY A 172 5.68 16.81 -15.46
CA GLY A 172 6.93 17.11 -14.77
C GLY A 172 8.12 16.39 -15.40
N ARG A 173 9.33 16.78 -14.99
CA ARG A 173 10.58 16.09 -15.36
C ARG A 173 11.08 15.30 -14.16
N LEU A 174 11.55 14.07 -14.39
CA LEU A 174 12.22 13.30 -13.35
C LEU A 174 13.46 14.06 -12.84
N PRO A 175 13.56 14.36 -11.54
CA PRO A 175 14.72 15.07 -11.00
C PRO A 175 16.01 14.26 -11.16
N GLU A 176 17.10 14.96 -11.43
CA GLU A 176 18.44 14.38 -11.58
C GLU A 176 19.16 14.28 -10.22
N GLY A 177 20.19 13.43 -10.15
CA GLY A 177 21.04 13.32 -8.96
C GLY A 177 20.39 12.60 -7.78
N ASN A 178 20.93 12.81 -6.57
CA ASN A 178 20.33 12.30 -5.33
C ASN A 178 19.17 13.19 -4.91
N THR A 179 18.00 12.59 -4.69
CA THR A 179 16.77 13.29 -4.28
C THR A 179 16.33 12.95 -2.86
N CYS A 180 17.11 12.14 -2.14
CA CYS A 180 16.88 11.86 -0.74
C CYS A 180 17.29 13.05 0.12
N GLU A 181 16.41 13.40 1.06
CA GLU A 181 16.71 14.37 2.10
C GLU A 181 17.78 13.84 3.08
N PRO A 182 18.56 14.73 3.71
CA PRO A 182 19.65 14.36 4.63
C PRO A 182 19.18 13.61 5.90
#